data_AF-A0A380NYK4-F1
#
_entry.id   AF-A0A380NYK4-F1
#
_cell.length_a   1.000
_cell.length_b   1.000
_cell.length_c   1.000
_cell.angle_alpha   90.00
_cell.angle_beta   90.00
_cell.angle_gamma   90.00
#
_symmetry.space_group_name_H-M   'P 1'
#
loop_
_entity.id
_entity.type
_entity.pdbx_description
1 polymer ?
#
loop_
_entity_poly.entity_id
_entity_poly.type
_entity_poly.pdbx_seq_one_letter_code
_entity_poly.pdbx_strand_id
1 'polypeptide(L)' 'MANEQQHDTILVLDFGSQYNQLISRRIRELGVYSELKPHTLTAEQIKEINPKGLFSLVDRTQFTLKMPSPSTLRF' A
#
# COMPACT_ATOMS: atom_id res chain seq x y z
N MET A 1 -13.40 -9.30 -22.21
CA MET A 1 -13.85 -8.42 -21.10
C MET A 1 -12.68 -8.33 -20.14
N ALA A 2 -12.22 -7.11 -19.87
CA ALA A 2 -10.91 -6.84 -19.29
C ALA A 2 -10.69 -7.61 -17.99
N ASN A 3 -9.69 -8.50 -17.99
CA ASN A 3 -9.17 -9.06 -16.75
C ASN A 3 -8.25 -7.99 -16.18
N GLU A 4 -8.83 -7.02 -15.46
CA GLU A 4 -8.03 -6.08 -14.66
C GLU A 4 -7.37 -6.93 -13.57
N GLN A 5 -6.15 -7.37 -13.86
CA GLN A 5 -5.25 -7.98 -12.90
C GLN A 5 -5.01 -6.91 -11.83
N GLN A 6 -5.85 -6.90 -10.79
CA GLN A 6 -5.71 -6.00 -9.67
C GLN A 6 -4.43 -6.40 -8.94
N HIS A 7 -3.34 -5.71 -9.24
CA HIS A 7 -2.05 -5.97 -8.62
C HIS A 7 -2.17 -5.82 -7.11
N ASP A 8 -1.51 -6.72 -6.38
CA ASP A 8 -1.42 -6.65 -4.93
C ASP A 8 -0.78 -5.31 -4.53
N THR A 9 -1.62 -4.36 -4.12
CA THR A 9 -1.24 -2.97 -3.91
C THR A 9 -1.13 -2.68 -2.42
N ILE A 10 0.01 -2.14 -2.00
CA ILE A 10 0.17 -1.53 -0.68
C ILE A 10 -0.15 -0.03 -0.77
N LEU A 11 -1.16 0.40 -0.02
CA LEU A 11 -1.52 1.80 0.08
C LEU A 11 -0.74 2.46 1.23
N VAL A 12 0.01 3.51 0.91
CA VAL A 12 0.76 4.31 1.90
C VAL A 12 0.06 5.66 2.03
N LEU A 13 -0.50 5.94 3.21
CA LEU A 13 -1.16 7.21 3.51
C LEU A 13 -0.12 8.26 3.92
N ASP A 14 -0.15 9.37 3.19
CA ASP A 14 0.75 10.50 3.34
C ASP A 14 0.15 11.58 4.26
N PHE A 15 0.78 11.72 5.42
CA PHE A 15 0.50 12.75 6.43
C PHE A 15 1.56 13.87 6.43
N GLY A 16 2.39 13.96 5.38
CA GLY A 16 3.50 14.91 5.29
C GLY A 16 4.78 14.41 5.98
N SER A 17 4.91 13.10 6.20
CA SER A 17 6.12 12.53 6.79
C SER A 17 7.23 12.46 5.72
N GLN A 18 8.45 12.88 6.08
CA GLN A 18 9.62 12.76 5.21
C GLN A 18 9.95 11.31 4.83
N TYR A 19 9.46 10.34 5.60
CA TYR A 19 9.75 8.92 5.44
C TYR A 19 8.81 8.20 4.45
N ASN A 20 7.70 8.80 4.05
CA ASN A 20 6.68 8.15 3.22
C ASN A 20 7.23 7.71 1.85
N GLN A 21 8.07 8.54 1.22
CA GLN A 21 8.70 8.19 -0.05
C GLN A 21 9.74 7.07 0.11
N LEU A 22 10.49 7.05 1.23
CA LEU A 22 11.45 5.99 1.50
C LEU A 22 10.77 4.64 1.70
N ILE A 23 9.62 4.62 2.39
CA ILE A 23 8.82 3.41 2.57
C ILE A 23 8.27 2.92 1.23
N SER A 24 7.68 3.79 0.41
CA SER A 24 7.19 3.40 -0.92
C SER A 24 8.31 2.83 -1.79
N ARG A 25 9.50 3.44 -1.72
CA ARG A 25 10.69 2.95 -2.43
C ARG A 25 11.13 1.57 -1.94
N ARG A 26 11.20 1.34 -0.61
CA ARG A 26 11.54 0.02 -0.06
C ARG A 26 10.53 -1.06 -0.46
N ILE A 27 9.23 -0.75 -0.45
CA ILE A 27 8.20 -1.69 -0.88
C ILE A 27 8.38 -2.06 -2.37
N ARG A 28 8.70 -1.08 -3.22
CA ARG A 28 8.98 -1.31 -4.65
C ARG A 28 10.28 -2.09 -4.87
N GLU A 29 11.30 -1.87 -4.05
CA GLU A 29 12.55 -2.67 -4.07
C GLU A 29 12.31 -4.14 -3.71
N LEU A 30 11.26 -4.44 -2.94
CA LEU A 30 10.81 -5.81 -2.65
C LEU A 30 9.96 -6.43 -3.77
N GLY A 31 9.77 -5.73 -4.90
CA GLY A 31 8.94 -6.18 -6.02
C GLY A 31 7.43 -6.04 -5.78
N VAL A 32 7.02 -5.31 -4.75
CA VAL A 32 5.60 -5.11 -4.40
C VAL A 32 5.15 -3.74 -4.89
N TYR A 33 3.98 -3.68 -5.53
CA TYR A 33 3.42 -2.41 -6.00
C TYR A 33 2.93 -1.57 -4.81
N SER A 34 3.24 -0.27 -4.82
CA SER A 34 2.80 0.66 -3.78
C SER A 34 2.35 2.00 -4.32
N GLU A 35 1.25 2.50 -3.76
CA GLU A 35 0.71 3.85 -4.03
C GLU A 35 0.86 4.74 -2.81
N LEU A 36 1.36 5.96 -3.04
CA LEU A 36 1.31 7.03 -2.04
C LEU A 36 0.04 7.85 -2.27
N LYS A 37 -0.81 7.98 -1.26
CA LYS A 37 -2.04 8.80 -1.33
C LYS A 37 -2.17 9.69 -0.11
N PRO A 38 -2.79 10.87 -0.23
CA PRO A 38 -3.00 11.74 0.92
C PRO A 38 -3.86 11.06 1.99
N HIS A 39 -3.58 11.36 3.25
CA HIS A 39 -4.36 10.84 4.37
C HIS A 39 -5.82 11.27 4.44
N THR A 40 -6.19 12.28 3.65
CA THR A 40 -7.55 12.80 3.55
C THR A 40 -8.48 11.87 2.75
N LEU A 41 -7.99 10.73 2.25
CA LEU A 41 -8.82 9.72 1.60
C LEU A 41 -9.91 9.21 2.54
N THR A 42 -11.12 9.12 2.04
CA THR A 42 -12.24 8.52 2.77
C THR A 42 -12.15 7.00 2.77
N ALA A 43 -12.82 6.37 3.72
CA ALA A 43 -12.88 4.90 3.78
C ALA A 43 -13.50 4.28 2.50
N GLU A 44 -14.40 4.99 1.83
CA GLU A 44 -14.99 4.56 0.55
C GLU A 44 -13.96 4.54 -0.57
N GLN A 45 -13.15 5.60 -0.70
CA GLN A 45 -12.07 5.65 -1.67
C GLN A 45 -11.00 4.58 -1.41
N ILE A 46 -10.70 4.30 -0.14
CA ILE A 46 -9.77 3.22 0.23
C ILE A 46 -10.36 1.85 -0.13
N LYS A 47 -11.68 1.65 0.03
CA LYS A 47 -12.36 0.42 -0.39
C LYS A 47 -12.35 0.23 -1.90
N GLU A 48 -12.48 1.30 -2.68
CA GLU A 48 -12.37 1.23 -4.15
C GLU A 48 -10.96 0.82 -4.60
N ILE A 49 -9.93 1.30 -3.90
CA ILE A 49 -8.53 0.89 -4.14
C ILE A 49 -8.34 -0.59 -3.77
N ASN A 50 -9.09 -1.10 -2.79
CA ASN A 50 -9.03 -2.47 -2.27
C ASN A 50 -7.58 -2.96 -2.04
N PRO A 51 -6.78 -2.21 -1.24
CA PRO A 51 -5.37 -2.53 -1.05
C PRO A 51 -5.21 -3.81 -0.23
N LYS A 52 -4.15 -4.58 -0.53
CA LYS A 52 -3.76 -5.75 0.29
C LYS A 52 -3.17 -5.36 1.63
N GLY A 53 -2.61 -4.15 1.72
CA GLY A 53 -2.05 -3.60 2.95
C GLY A 53 -2.15 -2.08 2.99
N LEU A 54 -2.28 -1.55 4.21
CA LEU A 54 -2.35 -0.11 4.49
C LEU A 54 -1.18 0.28 5.39
N PHE A 55 -0.48 1.35 5.05
CA PHE A 55 0.64 1.90 5.81
C PHE A 55 0.35 3.37 6.15
N SER A 56 0.48 3.74 7.43
CA SER A 56 0.22 5.11 7.91
C SER A 56 1.25 5.48 8.99
N LEU A 57 1.88 6.64 8.84
CA LEU A 57 2.86 7.17 9.80
C LEU A 57 2.28 8.39 10.53
N VAL A 58 1.36 8.14 11.47
CA VAL A 58 0.78 9.17 12.35
C VAL A 58 0.75 8.71 13.78
N ASP A 59 0.65 7.40 13.97
CA ASP A 59 0.68 6.76 15.25
C ASP A 59 1.47 5.46 15.06
N ARG A 60 2.38 5.13 15.99
CA ARG A 60 3.29 3.96 15.85
C ARG A 60 2.56 2.62 15.96
N THR A 61 1.23 2.61 15.87
CA THR A 61 0.37 1.64 16.53
C THR A 61 -0.33 0.63 15.63
N GLN A 62 -0.29 0.70 14.29
CA GLN A 62 -0.82 -0.41 13.47
C GLN A 62 0.01 -0.72 12.22
N PHE A 63 0.92 -1.68 12.39
CA PHE A 63 1.53 -2.44 11.30
C PHE A 63 0.67 -3.68 11.00
N THR A 64 -0.46 -3.51 10.31
CA THR A 64 -1.19 -4.68 9.80
C THR A 64 -0.72 -4.96 8.38
N LEU A 65 0.44 -5.60 8.27
CA LEU A 65 0.96 -6.08 7.00
C LEU A 65 0.40 -7.49 6.75
N LYS A 66 -0.81 -7.58 6.18
CA LYS A 66 -1.29 -8.85 5.63
C LYS A 66 -0.63 -9.03 4.26
N MET A 67 0.66 -9.38 4.26
CA MET A 67 1.37 -9.71 3.02
C MET A 67 0.67 -10.90 2.35
N PRO A 68 0.39 -10.85 1.04
CA PRO A 68 0.05 -12.05 0.29
C PRO A 68 1.21 -13.04 0.41
N SER A 69 0.90 -14.34 0.44
CA SER A 69 1.89 -15.42 0.53
C SER A 69 3.04 -15.20 -0.47
N PRO A 70 4.32 -15.44 -0.10
CA PRO A 70 5.48 -15.25 -0.98
C PRO A 70 5.36 -15.95 -2.35
N SER A 71 4.53 -17.00 -2.45
CA SER A 71 4.23 -17.72 -3.68
C SER A 71 3.43 -16.94 -4.74
N THR A 72 2.84 -15.79 -4.39
CA THR A 72 2.13 -14.90 -5.34
C THR A 72 3.08 -13.91 -6.02
N LEU A 73 4.25 -13.63 -5.42
CA LEU A 73 5.29 -12.79 -6.01
C LEU A 73 6.08 -13.63 -7.02
N ARG A 74 5.53 -13.78 -8.23
CA ARG A 74 6.28 -14.30 -9.36
C ARG A 74 7.15 -13.17 -9.93
N PHE A 75 8.46 -13.33 -9.75
CA PHE A 75 9.50 -12.58 -10.46
C PHE A 75 9.44 -12.86 -11.97
#